data_AF-A0A836SNX1-F1
#
_entry.id   AF-A0A836SNX1-F1
#
_cell.length_a   1.000
_cell.length_b   1.000
_cell.length_c   1.000
_cell.angle_alpha   90.00
_cell.angle_beta   90.00
_cell.angle_gamma   90.00
#
_symmetry.space_group_name_H-M   'P 1'
#
loop_
_entity.id
_entity.type
_entity.pdbx_description
1 polymer ?
#
loop_
_entity_poly.entity_id
_entity_poly.type
_entity_poly.pdbx_seq_one_letter_code
_entity_poly.pdbx_strand_id
1 'polypeptide(L)'
;MERLKVEERAVVSKVVEERAFTFKAFSVGIFLSFLLSIGAPYANMVLRGSYMALDFSTPGALFLFFVLVAIVNAALRFTERNKIRAWALVGVVGVVYLMTVVLPHLKGMTQFKTDRSFFLLCSMSVLLGVALLNLGAGLTGRRLSLNSRELVVVYIMLIVASAIPTLGLSEYLLPILSSAYYYAPPENDWASLIQPYIKDWMVPQDMEAIKFFYEGAPKGYGIPWGVWLKPLMYWGILL
;
A
#
# COMPACT_ATOMS: atom_id res chain seq x y z
N MET A 1 1.72 33.48 39.85
CA MET A 1 0.84 33.66 38.68
C MET A 1 1.62 33.80 37.37
N GLU A 2 2.75 34.52 37.36
CA GLU A 2 3.56 34.74 36.15
C GLU A 2 4.40 33.53 35.72
N ARG A 3 4.96 32.75 36.66
CA ARG A 3 5.63 31.46 36.35
C ARG A 3 4.69 30.44 35.70
N LEU A 4 3.44 30.35 36.17
CA LEU A 4 2.41 29.48 35.58
C LEU A 4 2.12 29.86 34.12
N LYS A 5 2.03 31.16 33.81
CA LYS A 5 1.83 31.64 32.43
C LYS A 5 3.03 31.37 31.51
N VAL A 6 4.25 31.34 32.05
CA VAL A 6 5.47 31.03 31.29
C VAL A 6 5.58 29.53 31.02
N GLU A 7 5.31 28.68 32.02
CA GLU A 7 5.24 27.23 31.83
C GLU A 7 4.11 26.84 30.88
N GLU A 8 2.94 27.45 31.02
CA GLU A 8 1.81 27.23 30.13
C GLU A 8 2.13 27.64 28.68
N ARG A 9 2.79 28.79 28.46
CA ARG A 9 3.27 29.17 27.11
C ARG A 9 4.33 28.23 26.56
N ALA A 10 5.26 27.75 27.39
CA ALA A 10 6.31 26.83 26.95
C ALA A 10 5.75 25.43 26.64
N VAL A 11 4.72 24.99 27.38
CA VAL A 11 4.00 23.74 27.11
C VAL A 11 3.15 23.89 25.85
N VAL A 12 2.42 24.99 25.69
CA VAL A 12 1.65 25.29 24.47
C VAL A 12 2.58 25.39 23.26
N SER A 13 3.76 26.01 23.36
CA SER A 13 4.72 26.08 22.25
C SER A 13 5.27 24.70 21.87
N LYS A 14 5.58 23.85 22.86
CA LYS A 14 6.01 22.45 22.63
C LYS A 14 4.90 21.60 22.00
N VAL A 15 3.66 21.80 22.43
CA VAL A 15 2.47 21.15 21.87
C VAL A 15 2.18 21.67 20.46
N VAL A 16 2.48 22.92 20.14
CA VAL A 16 2.36 23.47 18.78
C VAL A 16 3.51 23.01 17.87
N GLU A 17 4.66 22.66 18.42
CA GLU A 17 5.87 22.25 17.68
C GLU A 17 5.80 20.85 17.06
N GLU A 18 5.04 19.91 17.65
CA GLU A 18 4.82 18.60 17.03
C GLU A 18 3.82 18.69 15.88
N ARG A 19 4.28 19.07 14.69
CA ARG A 19 3.45 19.07 13.49
C ARG A 19 2.97 17.65 13.16
N ALA A 20 1.66 17.51 12.96
CA ALA A 20 1.05 16.26 12.49
C ALA A 20 1.30 16.07 10.97
N PHE A 21 1.13 17.15 10.21
CA PHE A 21 1.26 17.18 8.76
C PHE A 21 2.69 17.52 8.37
N THR A 22 3.51 16.49 8.19
CA THR A 22 4.90 16.61 7.76
C THR A 22 5.11 15.86 6.46
N PHE A 23 6.12 16.27 5.69
CA PHE A 23 6.51 15.55 4.48
C PHE A 23 6.85 14.08 4.79
N LYS A 24 7.50 13.81 5.93
CA LYS A 24 7.82 12.43 6.36
C LYS A 24 6.56 11.58 6.54
N ALA A 25 5.56 12.10 7.25
CA ALA A 25 4.30 11.39 7.46
C ALA A 25 3.60 11.08 6.14
N PHE A 26 3.53 12.08 5.24
CA PHE A 26 2.94 11.88 3.92
C PHE A 26 3.72 10.89 3.06
N SER A 27 5.05 10.95 3.04
CA SER A 27 5.87 10.00 2.27
C SER A 27 5.68 8.56 2.75
N VAL A 28 5.71 8.34 4.07
CA VAL A 28 5.48 7.01 4.65
C VAL A 28 4.06 6.55 4.39
N GLY A 29 3.07 7.42 4.57
CA GLY A 29 1.66 7.12 4.32
C GLY A 29 1.40 6.77 2.86
N ILE A 30 1.92 7.56 1.90
CA ILE A 30 1.79 7.30 0.46
C ILE A 30 2.42 5.94 0.12
N PHE A 31 3.64 5.68 0.60
CA PHE A 31 4.34 4.44 0.31
C PHE A 31 3.58 3.22 0.82
N LEU A 32 3.12 3.23 2.08
CA LEU A 32 2.38 2.10 2.65
C LEU A 32 0.99 1.95 2.03
N SER A 33 0.31 3.06 1.73
CA SER A 33 -1.00 3.04 1.05
C SER A 33 -0.88 2.47 -0.36
N PHE A 34 0.18 2.80 -1.09
CA PHE A 34 0.48 2.24 -2.41
C PHE A 34 0.70 0.72 -2.33
N LEU A 35 1.53 0.27 -1.38
CA LEU A 35 1.76 -1.17 -1.16
C LEU A 35 0.46 -1.91 -0.81
N LEU A 36 -0.37 -1.33 0.05
CA LEU A 36 -1.67 -1.91 0.40
C LEU A 36 -2.60 -1.97 -0.82
N SER A 37 -2.67 -0.88 -1.59
CA SER A 37 -3.57 -0.74 -2.75
C SER A 37 -3.26 -1.69 -3.89
N ILE A 38 -1.99 -2.06 -4.07
CA ILE A 38 -1.59 -3.09 -5.05
C ILE A 38 -1.65 -4.48 -4.43
N GLY A 39 -1.20 -4.61 -3.18
CA GLY A 39 -1.07 -5.89 -2.51
C GLY A 39 -2.40 -6.60 -2.30
N ALA A 40 -3.46 -5.87 -1.93
CA ALA A 40 -4.77 -6.48 -1.66
C ALA A 40 -5.44 -7.06 -2.93
N PRO A 41 -5.60 -6.30 -4.03
CA PRO A 41 -6.11 -6.88 -5.29
C PRO A 41 -5.23 -8.00 -5.83
N TYR A 42 -3.90 -7.89 -5.73
CA TYR A 42 -2.99 -8.94 -6.17
C TYR A 42 -3.18 -10.23 -5.36
N ALA A 43 -3.32 -10.12 -4.04
CA ALA A 43 -3.54 -11.26 -3.16
C ALA A 43 -4.88 -11.98 -3.48
N ASN A 44 -5.94 -11.22 -3.74
CA ASN A 44 -7.26 -11.78 -4.06
C ASN A 44 -7.30 -12.36 -5.48
N MET A 45 -6.90 -11.58 -6.50
CA MET A 45 -7.12 -11.90 -7.90
C MET A 45 -6.05 -12.83 -8.50
N VAL A 46 -4.79 -12.64 -8.12
CA VAL A 46 -3.65 -13.37 -8.71
C VAL A 46 -3.25 -14.55 -7.83
N LEU A 47 -2.94 -14.29 -6.55
CA LEU A 47 -2.51 -15.35 -5.64
C LEU A 47 -3.66 -16.25 -5.21
N ARG A 48 -4.92 -15.77 -5.29
CA ARG A 48 -6.11 -16.44 -4.77
C ARG A 48 -5.91 -16.88 -3.32
N GLY A 49 -5.35 -15.97 -2.53
CA GLY A 49 -5.08 -16.20 -1.11
C GLY A 49 -6.37 -16.24 -0.28
N SER A 50 -6.22 -16.31 1.03
CA SER A 50 -7.34 -16.17 1.95
C SER A 50 -8.07 -14.83 1.72
N TYR A 51 -9.40 -14.84 1.82
CA TYR A 51 -10.29 -13.68 1.64
C TYR A 51 -10.18 -12.58 2.72
N MET A 52 -9.04 -12.45 3.40
CA MET A 52 -8.80 -11.44 4.43
C MET A 52 -8.86 -9.99 3.91
N ALA A 53 -8.80 -9.80 2.59
CA ALA A 53 -8.90 -8.51 1.93
C ALA A 53 -10.07 -8.43 0.95
N LEU A 54 -11.04 -9.35 1.00
CA LEU A 54 -12.20 -9.36 0.10
C LEU A 54 -13.11 -8.15 0.38
N ASP A 55 -13.49 -7.94 1.64
CA ASP A 55 -14.30 -6.76 1.99
C ASP A 55 -13.41 -5.51 2.12
N PHE A 56 -12.80 -5.31 3.29
CA PHE A 56 -11.89 -4.21 3.53
C PHE A 56 -10.53 -4.78 3.89
N SER A 57 -9.47 -4.21 3.33
CA SER A 57 -8.11 -4.61 3.70
C SER A 57 -7.67 -4.02 5.04
N THR A 58 -8.62 -3.71 5.94
CA THR A 58 -8.38 -3.15 7.27
C THR A 58 -7.43 -4.01 8.12
N PRO A 59 -7.52 -5.36 8.12
CA PRO A 59 -6.50 -6.19 8.77
C PRO A 59 -5.10 -5.97 8.19
N GLY A 60 -4.99 -5.78 6.86
CA GLY A 60 -3.74 -5.45 6.18
C GLY A 60 -3.21 -4.07 6.56
N ALA A 61 -4.07 -3.06 6.62
CA ALA A 61 -3.73 -1.72 7.11
C ALA A 61 -3.23 -1.74 8.55
N LEU A 62 -3.94 -2.44 9.45
CA LEU A 62 -3.53 -2.62 10.85
C LEU A 62 -2.20 -3.34 10.97
N PHE A 63 -1.99 -4.39 10.16
CA PHE A 63 -0.72 -5.12 10.13
C PHE A 63 0.43 -4.22 9.70
N LEU A 64 0.30 -3.50 8.57
CA LEU A 64 1.31 -2.56 8.10
C LEU A 64 1.58 -1.44 9.11
N PHE A 65 0.52 -0.93 9.73
CA PHE A 65 0.64 0.08 10.78
C PHE A 65 1.37 -0.45 12.01
N PHE A 66 1.07 -1.68 12.44
CA PHE A 66 1.76 -2.32 13.55
C PHE A 66 3.24 -2.54 13.25
N VAL A 67 3.58 -3.03 12.05
CA VAL A 67 4.97 -3.16 11.60
C VAL A 67 5.68 -1.80 11.62
N LEU A 68 5.02 -0.75 11.13
CA LEU A 68 5.55 0.61 11.18
C LEU A 68 5.81 1.07 12.61
N VAL A 69 4.87 0.89 13.53
CA VAL A 69 4.97 1.41 14.90
C VAL A 69 5.93 0.58 15.75
N ALA A 70 5.70 -0.73 15.82
CA ALA A 70 6.37 -1.64 16.75
C ALA A 70 7.79 -2.02 16.30
N ILE A 71 8.04 -2.09 14.99
CA ILE A 71 9.34 -2.50 14.45
C ILE A 71 10.11 -1.27 13.97
N VAL A 72 9.61 -0.61 12.93
CA VAL A 72 10.34 0.46 12.25
C VAL A 72 10.52 1.66 13.18
N ASN A 73 9.44 2.25 13.68
CA ASN A 73 9.49 3.48 14.47
C ASN A 73 10.16 3.27 15.83
N ALA A 74 9.94 2.11 16.46
CA ALA A 74 10.64 1.74 17.70
C ALA A 74 12.16 1.63 17.47
N ALA A 75 12.60 0.99 16.40
CA ALA A 75 14.02 0.89 16.05
C ALA A 75 14.65 2.27 15.73
N LEU A 76 13.94 3.12 14.98
CA LEU A 76 14.37 4.50 14.71
C LEU A 76 14.53 5.30 16.01
N ARG A 77 13.54 5.28 16.91
CA ARG A 77 13.63 5.97 18.21
C ARG A 77 14.74 5.40 19.09
N PHE A 78 14.98 4.09 19.06
CA PHE A 78 16.03 3.46 19.85
C PHE A 78 17.43 3.92 19.42
N THR A 79 17.64 4.08 18.12
CA THR A 79 18.92 4.47 17.51
C THR A 79 19.17 5.97 17.54
N GLU A 80 18.12 6.80 17.47
CA GLU A 80 18.23 8.26 17.61
C GLU A 80 18.75 8.70 18.99
N ARG A 81 18.67 7.84 20.01
CA ARG A 81 19.20 8.13 21.35
C ARG A 81 20.73 8.09 21.42
N ASN A 82 21.40 7.28 20.59
CA ASN A 82 22.86 7.13 20.64
C ASN A 82 23.42 6.58 19.30
N LYS A 83 24.43 7.25 18.74
CA LYS A 83 25.13 6.83 17.51
C LYS A 83 25.70 5.41 17.59
N ILE A 84 26.15 4.97 18.77
CA ILE A 84 26.65 3.59 18.99
C ILE A 84 25.53 2.57 18.74
N ARG A 85 24.29 2.88 19.18
CA ARG A 85 23.13 2.00 18.94
C ARG A 85 22.75 1.94 17.47
N ALA A 86 22.87 3.07 16.76
CA ALA A 86 22.65 3.11 15.32
C ALA A 86 23.64 2.20 14.57
N TRP A 87 24.94 2.32 14.87
CA TRP A 87 25.97 1.44 14.31
C TRP A 87 25.77 -0.02 14.69
N ALA A 88 25.41 -0.31 15.94
CA ALA A 88 25.11 -1.68 16.38
C ALA A 88 23.92 -2.29 15.62
N LEU A 89 22.84 -1.53 15.42
CA LEU A 89 21.68 -2.00 14.65
C LEU A 89 22.05 -2.27 13.19
N VAL A 90 22.77 -1.35 12.55
CA VAL A 90 23.26 -1.53 11.17
C VAL A 90 24.17 -2.75 11.06
N GLY A 91 25.07 -2.95 12.03
CA GLY A 91 25.93 -4.13 12.09
C GLY A 91 25.13 -5.42 12.22
N VAL A 92 24.19 -5.49 13.16
CA VAL A 92 23.34 -6.68 13.37
C VAL A 92 22.52 -6.99 12.12
N VAL A 93 21.81 -6.00 11.56
CA VAL A 93 21.00 -6.17 10.35
C VAL A 93 21.87 -6.55 9.15
N GLY A 94 23.06 -5.96 9.01
CA GLY A 94 24.02 -6.29 7.98
C GLY A 94 24.57 -7.71 8.08
N VAL A 95 24.89 -8.18 9.29
CA VAL A 95 25.33 -9.56 9.54
C VAL A 95 24.20 -10.55 9.22
N VAL A 96 22.97 -10.27 9.64
CA VAL A 96 21.81 -11.11 9.32
C VAL A 96 21.57 -11.15 7.80
N TYR A 97 21.64 -10.01 7.11
CA TYR A 97 21.53 -9.95 5.66
C TYR A 97 22.63 -10.77 4.98
N LEU A 98 23.87 -10.65 5.44
CA LEU A 98 24.99 -11.42 4.90
C LEU A 98 24.79 -12.93 5.09
N MET A 99 24.35 -13.36 6.28
CA MET A 99 24.12 -14.76 6.62
C MET A 99 22.94 -15.39 5.88
N THR A 100 21.86 -14.63 5.69
CA THR A 100 20.59 -15.16 5.14
C THR A 100 20.45 -14.97 3.65
N VAL A 101 21.13 -13.97 3.06
CA VAL A 101 21.00 -13.62 1.65
C VAL A 101 22.32 -13.82 0.90
N VAL A 102 23.39 -13.13 1.33
CA VAL A 102 24.64 -13.06 0.54
C VAL A 102 25.38 -14.40 0.53
N LEU A 103 25.61 -15.01 1.70
CA LEU A 103 26.35 -16.26 1.80
C LEU A 103 25.64 -17.44 1.11
N PRO A 104 24.32 -17.66 1.29
CA PRO A 104 23.61 -18.73 0.58
C PRO A 104 23.58 -18.52 -0.94
N HIS A 105 23.59 -17.26 -1.40
CA HIS A 105 23.67 -16.96 -2.82
C HIS A 105 25.06 -17.29 -3.40
N LEU A 106 26.13 -16.82 -2.74
CA LEU A 106 27.51 -17.09 -3.17
C LEU A 106 27.84 -18.58 -3.16
N LYS A 107 27.28 -19.34 -2.22
CA LYS A 107 27.44 -20.81 -2.15
C LYS A 107 26.56 -21.56 -3.15
N GLY A 108 25.78 -20.87 -4.00
CA GLY A 108 24.88 -21.50 -4.95
C GLY A 108 23.71 -22.27 -4.32
N MET A 109 23.48 -22.11 -3.01
CA MET A 109 22.43 -22.81 -2.26
C MET A 109 21.04 -22.24 -2.55
N THR A 110 20.97 -21.01 -3.07
CA THR A 110 19.70 -20.33 -3.38
C THR A 110 19.71 -19.84 -4.82
N GLN A 111 18.76 -20.36 -5.58
CA GLN A 111 18.30 -19.73 -6.80
C GLN A 111 17.15 -18.83 -6.34
N PHE A 112 17.29 -17.50 -6.34
CA PHE A 112 16.23 -16.55 -5.94
C PHE A 112 15.00 -16.55 -6.90
N LYS A 113 14.70 -17.72 -7.47
CA LYS A 113 13.53 -18.06 -8.29
C LYS A 113 12.35 -18.55 -7.46
N THR A 114 12.57 -19.04 -6.24
CA THR A 114 11.50 -19.57 -5.37
C THR A 114 10.94 -18.48 -4.47
N ASP A 115 9.62 -18.38 -4.37
CA ASP A 115 8.88 -17.35 -3.62
C ASP A 115 9.49 -17.07 -2.22
N ARG A 116 9.79 -18.12 -1.44
CA ARG A 116 10.32 -17.98 -0.07
C ARG A 116 11.65 -17.23 0.01
N SER A 117 12.59 -17.53 -0.88
CA SER A 117 13.92 -16.90 -0.88
C SER A 117 13.85 -15.45 -1.37
N PHE A 118 12.92 -15.17 -2.27
CA PHE A 118 12.67 -13.81 -2.77
C PHE A 118 12.06 -12.90 -1.69
N PHE A 119 11.09 -13.39 -0.92
CA PHE A 119 10.51 -12.64 0.21
C PHE A 119 11.56 -12.31 1.30
N LEU A 120 12.44 -13.25 1.62
CA LEU A 120 13.54 -13.02 2.57
C LEU A 120 14.53 -11.97 2.05
N LEU A 121 14.89 -12.03 0.77
CA LEU A 121 15.71 -11.01 0.12
C LEU A 121 15.06 -9.62 0.26
N CYS A 122 13.81 -9.45 -0.19
CA CYS A 122 13.14 -8.15 -0.17
C CYS A 122 13.00 -7.59 1.26
N SER A 123 12.54 -8.41 2.21
CA SER A 123 12.35 -7.96 3.60
C SER A 123 13.67 -7.56 4.27
N MET A 124 14.74 -8.34 4.10
CA MET A 124 16.04 -8.01 4.69
C MET A 124 16.72 -6.81 4.00
N SER A 125 16.56 -6.65 2.68
CA SER A 125 17.03 -5.45 1.97
C SER A 125 16.31 -4.18 2.44
N VAL A 126 15.00 -4.24 2.69
CA VAL A 126 14.23 -3.12 3.23
C VAL A 126 14.71 -2.76 4.65
N LEU A 127 14.89 -3.75 5.52
CA LEU A 127 15.39 -3.52 6.89
C LEU A 127 16.80 -2.91 6.89
N LEU A 128 17.69 -3.41 6.03
CA LEU A 128 19.04 -2.85 5.87
C LEU A 128 18.98 -1.42 5.35
N GLY A 129 18.15 -1.16 4.34
CA GLY A 129 17.93 0.18 3.78
C GLY A 129 17.44 1.17 4.85
N VAL A 130 16.44 0.80 5.64
CA VAL A 130 15.94 1.63 6.75
C VAL A 130 17.03 1.89 7.79
N ALA A 131 17.82 0.87 8.16
CA ALA A 131 18.89 1.02 9.13
C ALA A 131 20.00 1.97 8.61
N LEU A 132 20.38 1.87 7.34
CA LEU A 132 21.36 2.74 6.70
C LEU A 132 20.86 4.18 6.55
N LEU A 133 19.61 4.36 6.10
CA LEU A 133 18.98 5.68 6.01
C LEU A 133 18.94 6.36 7.37
N ASN A 134 18.61 5.61 8.41
CA ASN A 134 18.60 6.10 9.78
C ASN A 134 19.99 6.48 10.28
N LEU A 135 21.02 5.68 9.97
CA LEU A 135 22.41 6.04 10.28
C LEU A 135 22.81 7.36 9.60
N GLY A 136 22.53 7.49 8.30
CA GLY A 136 22.81 8.72 7.53
C GLY A 136 22.06 9.94 8.07
N ALA A 137 20.80 9.78 8.47
CA ALA A 137 20.04 10.84 9.13
C ALA A 137 20.63 11.23 10.49
N GLY A 138 21.04 10.25 11.30
CA GLY A 138 21.70 10.50 12.58
C GLY A 138 23.06 11.22 12.46
N LEU A 139 23.78 11.02 11.35
CA LEU A 139 25.02 11.76 11.04
C LEU A 139 24.75 13.23 10.65
N THR A 140 23.63 13.49 9.98
CA THR A 140 23.20 14.85 9.59
C THR A 140 22.37 15.57 10.66
N GLY A 141 22.18 14.95 11.83
CA GLY A 141 21.38 15.50 12.94
C GLY A 141 19.86 15.45 12.70
N ARG A 142 19.40 14.75 11.66
CA ARG A 142 17.98 14.59 11.32
C ARG A 142 17.37 13.39 12.03
N ARG A 143 16.09 13.52 12.41
CA ARG A 143 15.29 12.44 13.00
C ARG A 143 14.30 11.89 11.99
N LEU A 144 14.38 10.60 11.71
CA LEU A 144 13.46 9.90 10.80
C LEU A 144 12.29 9.29 11.55
N SER A 145 12.37 9.14 12.87
CA SER A 145 11.26 8.64 13.67
C SER A 145 10.02 9.53 13.49
N LEU A 146 8.86 8.89 13.56
CA LEU A 146 7.55 9.50 13.49
C LEU A 146 7.06 9.80 14.92
N ASN A 147 6.55 11.01 15.12
CA ASN A 147 5.84 11.39 16.33
C ASN A 147 4.42 10.78 16.35
N SER A 148 3.73 10.87 17.49
CA SER A 148 2.41 10.24 17.65
C SER A 148 1.36 10.82 16.68
N ARG A 149 1.47 12.10 16.33
CA ARG A 149 0.54 12.78 15.43
C ARG A 149 0.78 12.41 13.97
N GLU A 150 2.05 12.30 13.56
CA GLU A 150 2.45 11.79 12.24
C GLU A 150 1.98 10.34 12.05
N LEU A 151 2.08 9.50 13.10
CA LEU A 151 1.55 8.13 13.06
C LEU A 151 0.03 8.11 12.88
N VAL A 152 -0.72 9.00 13.53
CA VAL A 152 -2.18 9.11 13.32
C VAL A 152 -2.49 9.49 11.87
N VAL A 153 -1.73 10.41 11.26
CA VAL A 153 -1.89 10.75 9.84
C VAL A 153 -1.66 9.53 8.95
N VAL A 154 -0.56 8.79 9.16
CA VAL A 154 -0.27 7.57 8.40
C VAL A 154 -1.37 6.52 8.59
N TYR A 155 -1.88 6.36 9.81
CA TYR A 155 -2.98 5.45 10.10
C TYR A 155 -4.25 5.82 9.34
N ILE A 156 -4.64 7.10 9.34
CA ILE A 156 -5.81 7.58 8.60
C ILE A 156 -5.64 7.29 7.10
N MET A 157 -4.46 7.60 6.54
CA MET A 157 -4.16 7.31 5.13
C MET A 157 -4.32 5.82 4.82
N LEU A 158 -3.81 4.94 5.69
CA LEU A 158 -3.95 3.49 5.53
C LEU A 158 -5.39 3.00 5.63
N ILE A 159 -6.20 3.53 6.55
CA ILE A 159 -7.61 3.15 6.68
C ILE A 159 -8.40 3.58 5.44
N VAL A 160 -8.19 4.80 4.94
CA VAL A 160 -8.81 5.28 3.70
C VAL A 160 -8.39 4.41 2.52
N ALA A 161 -7.08 4.15 2.38
CA ALA A 161 -6.55 3.28 1.34
C ALA A 161 -7.02 1.83 1.47
N SER A 162 -7.44 1.37 2.65
CA SER A 162 -7.87 0.00 2.84
C SER A 162 -9.24 -0.33 2.22
N ALA A 163 -10.05 0.70 1.95
CA ALA A 163 -11.44 0.57 1.51
C ALA A 163 -11.67 0.77 0.02
N ILE A 164 -10.86 1.61 -0.62
CA ILE A 164 -11.10 2.06 -2.00
C ILE A 164 -10.62 1.04 -3.06
N PRO A 165 -9.38 0.52 -3.01
CA PRO A 165 -8.78 -0.21 -4.14
C PRO A 165 -9.40 -1.59 -4.39
N THR A 166 -9.81 -2.31 -3.34
CA THR A 166 -10.37 -3.65 -3.47
C THR A 166 -11.86 -3.58 -3.78
N LEU A 167 -12.72 -3.40 -2.77
CA LEU A 167 -14.17 -3.35 -2.97
C LEU A 167 -14.58 -2.24 -3.93
N GLY A 168 -14.19 -0.99 -3.64
CA GLY A 168 -14.66 0.16 -4.41
C GLY A 168 -14.30 0.09 -5.90
N LEU A 169 -13.06 -0.29 -6.20
CA LEU A 169 -12.51 -0.26 -7.55
C LEU A 169 -12.49 -1.63 -8.24
N SER A 170 -11.71 -2.58 -7.69
CA SER A 170 -11.42 -3.83 -8.39
C SER A 170 -12.61 -4.78 -8.42
N GLU A 171 -13.40 -4.82 -7.34
CA GLU A 171 -14.53 -5.76 -7.21
C GLU A 171 -15.88 -5.14 -7.61
N TYR A 172 -16.07 -3.82 -7.46
CA TYR A 172 -17.32 -3.16 -7.85
C TYR A 172 -17.23 -2.40 -9.16
N LEU A 173 -16.31 -1.43 -9.30
CA LEU A 173 -16.33 -0.56 -10.48
C LEU A 173 -16.24 -1.39 -11.77
N LEU A 174 -15.20 -2.21 -11.94
CA LEU A 174 -14.99 -2.95 -13.20
C LEU A 174 -16.15 -3.89 -13.58
N PRO A 175 -16.70 -4.72 -12.68
CA PRO A 175 -17.87 -5.54 -13.01
C PRO A 175 -19.12 -4.71 -13.25
N ILE A 176 -19.39 -3.67 -12.45
CA ILE A 176 -20.60 -2.83 -12.62
C ILE A 176 -20.63 -2.16 -14.00
N LEU A 177 -19.48 -1.71 -14.53
CA LEU A 177 -19.44 -1.09 -15.86
C LEU A 177 -19.92 -2.04 -16.96
N SER A 178 -19.71 -3.34 -16.83
CA SER A 178 -19.95 -4.31 -17.89
C SER A 178 -21.16 -5.23 -17.63
N SER A 179 -21.67 -5.25 -16.40
CA SER A 179 -22.71 -6.18 -15.94
C SER A 179 -24.03 -6.05 -16.69
N ALA A 180 -24.44 -4.82 -17.01
CA ALA A 180 -25.69 -4.56 -17.73
C ALA A 180 -25.71 -5.11 -19.17
N TYR A 181 -24.53 -5.40 -19.73
CA TYR A 181 -24.38 -6.01 -21.05
C TYR A 181 -24.08 -7.51 -20.95
N TYR A 182 -23.25 -7.93 -19.98
CA TYR A 182 -22.92 -9.34 -19.79
C TYR A 182 -24.09 -10.17 -19.26
N TYR A 183 -24.84 -9.64 -18.29
CA TYR A 183 -25.99 -10.32 -17.67
C TYR A 183 -27.33 -9.92 -18.30
N ALA A 184 -27.38 -9.77 -19.63
CA ALA A 184 -28.59 -9.39 -20.37
C ALA A 184 -29.15 -10.51 -21.26
N PRO A 185 -29.52 -11.68 -20.71
CA PRO A 185 -30.20 -12.71 -21.49
C PRO A 185 -31.66 -12.32 -21.81
N PRO A 186 -32.32 -12.96 -22.78
CA PRO A 186 -33.68 -12.59 -23.19
C PRO A 186 -34.73 -12.66 -22.07
N GLU A 187 -34.51 -13.49 -21.04
CA GLU A 187 -35.45 -13.69 -19.93
C GLU A 187 -35.58 -12.48 -19.00
N ASN A 188 -34.54 -11.64 -18.88
CA ASN A 188 -34.60 -10.41 -18.07
C ASN A 188 -34.82 -9.13 -18.90
N ASP A 189 -34.69 -9.22 -20.22
CA ASP A 189 -34.90 -8.14 -21.20
C ASP A 189 -34.18 -6.83 -20.87
N TRP A 190 -33.00 -6.91 -20.26
CA TRP A 190 -32.20 -5.72 -19.92
C TRP A 190 -31.76 -4.93 -21.15
N ALA A 191 -31.66 -5.58 -22.32
CA ALA A 191 -31.36 -4.94 -23.58
C ALA A 191 -32.41 -3.90 -24.00
N SER A 192 -33.69 -4.12 -23.71
CA SER A 192 -34.76 -3.15 -24.00
C SER A 192 -35.00 -2.19 -22.83
N LEU A 193 -34.87 -2.69 -21.59
CA LEU A 193 -35.28 -1.97 -20.38
C LEU A 193 -34.19 -1.06 -19.81
N ILE A 194 -32.91 -1.43 -19.93
CA ILE A 194 -31.80 -0.77 -19.22
C ILE A 194 -30.80 -0.16 -20.21
N GLN A 195 -30.30 -0.94 -21.17
CA GLN A 195 -29.23 -0.52 -22.08
C GLN A 195 -29.52 0.79 -22.83
N PRO A 196 -30.76 1.13 -23.25
CA PRO A 196 -31.03 2.40 -23.94
C PRO A 196 -30.79 3.65 -23.09
N TYR A 197 -30.76 3.50 -21.76
CA TYR A 197 -30.51 4.59 -20.82
C TYR A 197 -29.04 4.70 -20.41
N ILE A 198 -28.21 3.71 -20.76
CA ILE A 198 -26.77 3.72 -20.50
C ILE A 198 -26.08 4.50 -21.60
N LYS A 199 -25.27 5.50 -21.22
CA LYS A 199 -24.49 6.28 -22.18
C LYS A 199 -23.20 5.57 -22.54
N ASP A 200 -22.79 5.67 -23.80
CA ASP A 200 -21.60 4.98 -24.33
C ASP A 200 -20.28 5.35 -23.63
N TRP A 201 -20.23 6.50 -22.95
CA TRP A 201 -19.07 6.91 -22.18
C TRP A 201 -18.99 6.25 -20.80
N MET A 202 -20.09 5.70 -20.29
CA MET A 202 -20.16 5.10 -18.95
C MET A 202 -19.58 3.69 -18.92
N VAL A 203 -19.61 2.97 -20.04
CA VAL A 203 -19.39 1.52 -20.08
C VAL A 203 -18.55 1.11 -21.31
N PRO A 204 -17.77 0.02 -21.23
CA PRO A 204 -17.12 -0.57 -22.39
C PRO A 204 -18.16 -0.97 -23.45
N GLN A 205 -17.85 -0.73 -24.73
CA GLN A 205 -18.79 -0.95 -25.84
C GLN A 205 -18.56 -2.26 -26.60
N ASP A 206 -17.41 -2.91 -26.40
CA ASP A 206 -17.06 -4.14 -27.09
C ASP A 206 -17.56 -5.36 -26.30
N MET A 207 -18.54 -6.06 -26.86
CA MET A 207 -19.17 -7.23 -26.24
C MET A 207 -18.20 -8.41 -26.09
N GLU A 208 -17.23 -8.57 -26.99
CA GLU A 208 -16.24 -9.63 -26.88
C GLU A 208 -15.27 -9.34 -25.73
N ALA A 209 -14.80 -8.09 -25.63
CA ALA A 209 -13.96 -7.65 -24.51
C ALA A 209 -14.69 -7.78 -23.16
N ILE A 210 -15.98 -7.46 -23.10
CA ILE A 210 -16.82 -7.65 -21.92
C ILE A 210 -16.91 -9.13 -21.56
N LYS A 211 -17.19 -10.00 -22.54
CA LYS A 211 -17.27 -11.45 -22.29
C LYS A 211 -15.96 -12.01 -21.78
N PHE A 212 -14.83 -11.62 -22.37
CA PHE A 212 -13.50 -12.06 -21.93
C PHE A 212 -13.10 -11.55 -20.55
N PHE A 213 -13.65 -10.43 -20.09
CA PHE A 213 -13.46 -9.97 -18.72
C PHE A 213 -14.03 -10.95 -17.68
N TYR A 214 -15.19 -11.55 -17.95
CA TYR A 214 -15.84 -12.52 -17.05
C TYR A 214 -15.38 -13.96 -17.26
N GLU A 215 -15.28 -14.41 -18.52
CA GLU A 215 -15.00 -15.81 -18.85
C GLU A 215 -13.50 -16.12 -18.95
N GLY A 216 -12.67 -15.09 -19.00
CA GLY A 216 -11.23 -15.18 -19.25
C GLY A 216 -10.90 -15.11 -20.75
N ALA A 217 -9.91 -14.29 -21.09
CA ALA A 217 -9.47 -14.12 -22.46
C ALA A 217 -8.63 -15.33 -22.96
N PRO A 218 -8.64 -15.63 -24.28
CA PRO A 218 -7.77 -16.63 -24.87
C PRO A 218 -6.27 -16.36 -24.60
N LYS A 219 -5.44 -17.41 -24.59
CA LYS A 219 -3.99 -17.25 -24.41
C LYS A 219 -3.41 -16.37 -25.53
N GLY A 220 -2.64 -15.36 -25.16
CA GLY A 220 -2.03 -14.41 -26.10
C GLY A 220 -2.93 -13.25 -26.49
N TYR A 221 -4.18 -13.20 -26.00
CA TYR A 221 -5.04 -12.02 -26.13
C TYR A 221 -4.51 -10.91 -25.21
N GLY A 222 -4.09 -9.79 -25.78
CA GLY A 222 -3.68 -8.62 -25.01
C GLY A 222 -4.86 -7.97 -24.30
N ILE A 223 -4.62 -7.29 -23.19
CA ILE A 223 -5.68 -6.54 -22.50
C ILE A 223 -6.17 -5.41 -23.42
N PRO A 224 -7.48 -5.34 -23.76
CA PRO A 224 -8.01 -4.38 -24.72
C PRO A 224 -8.20 -3.00 -24.06
N TRP A 225 -7.10 -2.37 -23.64
CA TRP A 225 -7.11 -1.11 -22.89
C TRP A 225 -7.91 0.00 -23.56
N GLY A 226 -7.94 0.06 -24.89
CA GLY A 226 -8.70 1.07 -25.64
C GLY A 226 -10.21 1.05 -25.34
N VAL A 227 -10.78 -0.13 -25.06
CA VAL A 227 -12.20 -0.29 -24.73
C VAL A 227 -12.50 0.24 -23.32
N TRP A 228 -11.56 0.04 -22.39
CA TRP A 228 -11.73 0.39 -20.98
C TRP A 228 -11.29 1.81 -20.63
N LEU A 229 -10.33 2.36 -21.38
CA LEU A 229 -9.70 3.64 -21.06
C LEU A 229 -10.72 4.78 -20.96
N LYS A 230 -11.62 4.90 -21.95
CA LYS A 230 -12.61 5.99 -21.97
C LYS A 230 -13.55 5.92 -20.76
N PRO A 231 -14.25 4.81 -20.46
CA PRO A 231 -15.05 4.68 -19.24
C PRO A 231 -14.24 4.96 -17.97
N LEU A 232 -13.05 4.36 -17.85
CA LEU A 232 -12.22 4.51 -16.65
C LEU A 232 -11.74 5.94 -16.42
N MET A 233 -11.49 6.71 -17.49
CA MET A 233 -11.14 8.12 -17.37
C MET A 233 -12.30 8.95 -16.83
N TYR A 234 -13.53 8.70 -17.27
CA TYR A 234 -14.71 9.43 -16.76
C TYR A 234 -14.98 9.10 -15.30
N TRP A 235 -14.98 7.82 -14.94
CA TRP A 235 -15.18 7.38 -13.56
C TRP A 235 -14.01 7.77 -12.65
N GLY A 236 -12.80 7.83 -13.20
CA GLY A 236 -11.59 8.27 -12.48
C GLY A 236 -11.62 9.72 -12.01
N ILE A 237 -12.50 10.58 -12.54
CA ILE A 237 -12.68 11.95 -12.03
C ILE A 237 -13.33 11.94 -10.63
N LEU A 238 -14.08 10.89 -10.30
CA LEU A 238 -14.82 10.77 -9.04
C LEU A 238 -14.05 10.02 -7.95
N LEU A 239 -12.83 9.55 -8.26
CA LEU A 239 -11.94 8.80 -7.37
C LEU A 239 -10.81 9.69 -6.86
#